data_AF-A0A1F5ISP7-F1
#
_entry.id   AF-A0A1F5ISP7-F1
#
_cell.length_a   1.000
_cell.length_b   1.000
_cell.length_c   1.000
_cell.angle_alpha   90.00
_cell.angle_beta   90.00
_cell.angle_gamma   90.00
#
_symmetry.space_group_name_H-M   'P 1'
#
loop_
_entity.id
_entity.type
_entity.pdbx_description
1 polymer ?
#
loop_
_entity_poly.entity_id
_entity_poly.type
_entity_poly.pdbx_seq_one_letter_code
_entity_poly.pdbx_strand_id
1 'polypeptide(L)'
;MPKKSSNGGFTLIELLIVIAIIAILSVVGAVIYSGIQGRARDSKREADINAISQAWEANSAKESPRYPILAGSFFSNGIPMDPLNTGIYVYSFTGGAANTTTAGDTYRACATLEVGGTYCRGNQQ
;
A
#
# COMPACT_ATOMS: atom_id res chain seq x y z
N MET A 1 -18.65 12.54 -62.18
CA MET A 1 -17.17 12.55 -62.02
C MET A 1 -16.83 11.90 -60.70
N PRO A 2 -16.19 10.71 -60.67
CA PRO A 2 -15.80 10.06 -59.43
C PRO A 2 -14.55 10.73 -58.82
N LYS A 3 -14.65 11.14 -57.56
CA LYS A 3 -13.59 11.80 -56.80
C LYS A 3 -12.61 10.72 -56.33
N LYS A 4 -11.40 10.68 -56.89
CA LYS A 4 -10.35 9.71 -56.52
C LYS A 4 -9.91 9.99 -55.07
N SER A 5 -10.13 9.05 -54.15
CA SER A 5 -9.58 9.16 -52.79
C SER A 5 -8.09 8.81 -52.83
N SER A 6 -7.24 9.72 -52.36
CA SER A 6 -5.83 9.45 -52.13
C SER A 6 -5.69 8.63 -50.84
N ASN A 7 -5.70 7.31 -50.97
CA ASN A 7 -5.33 6.42 -49.87
C ASN A 7 -3.79 6.44 -49.76
N GLY A 8 -3.26 7.32 -48.91
CA GLY A 8 -1.84 7.36 -48.57
C GLY A 8 -1.49 6.19 -47.67
N GLY A 9 -0.42 5.45 -48.01
CA GLY A 9 0.17 4.43 -47.15
C GLY A 9 1.28 5.03 -46.29
N PHE A 10 1.51 4.45 -45.11
CA PHE A 10 2.66 4.77 -44.26
C PHE A 10 3.96 4.31 -44.93
N THR A 11 5.02 5.09 -44.78
CA THR A 11 6.38 4.72 -45.20
C THR A 11 7.00 3.75 -44.19
N LEU A 12 7.91 2.90 -44.66
CA LEU A 12 8.67 1.99 -43.78
C LEU A 12 9.44 2.74 -42.70
N ILE A 13 9.96 3.93 -43.04
CA ILE A 13 10.71 4.75 -42.09
C ILE A 13 9.81 5.38 -41.02
N GLU A 14 8.57 5.75 -41.36
CA GLU A 14 7.58 6.22 -40.38
C GLU A 14 7.25 5.12 -39.37
N LEU A 15 7.02 3.89 -39.85
CA LEU A 15 6.77 2.77 -38.95
C LEU A 15 7.99 2.47 -38.06
N LEU A 16 9.20 2.53 -38.61
CA LEU A 16 10.45 2.27 -37.89
C LEU A 16 10.70 3.29 -36.78
N ILE A 17 10.46 4.57 -37.03
CA ILE A 17 10.63 5.62 -36.02
C ILE A 17 9.61 5.45 -34.89
N VAL A 18 8.36 5.06 -35.21
CA VAL A 18 7.32 4.86 -34.19
C VAL A 18 7.68 3.74 -33.21
N ILE A 19 8.14 2.59 -33.71
CA ILE A 19 8.55 1.48 -32.83
C ILE A 19 9.79 1.85 -32.02
N ALA A 20 10.72 2.63 -32.58
CA ALA A 20 11.90 3.12 -31.86
C ALA A 20 11.51 4.03 -30.69
N ILE A 21 10.56 4.96 -30.91
CA ILE A 21 10.06 5.85 -29.86
C ILE A 21 9.33 5.05 -28.77
N ILE A 22 8.44 4.12 -29.16
CA ILE A 22 7.71 3.27 -28.19
C ILE A 22 8.70 2.44 -27.36
N ALA A 23 9.74 1.89 -27.97
CA ALA A 23 10.76 1.12 -27.25
C ALA A 23 11.44 1.96 -26.17
N ILE A 24 11.90 3.17 -26.49
CA ILE A 24 12.55 4.07 -25.53
C ILE A 24 11.59 4.46 -24.40
N LEU A 25 10.37 4.88 -24.74
CA LEU A 25 9.36 5.29 -23.74
C LEU A 25 8.96 4.13 -22.82
N SER A 26 8.88 2.91 -23.35
CA SER A 26 8.50 1.73 -22.56
C SER A 26 9.52 1.40 -21.47
N VAL A 27 10.82 1.49 -21.77
CA VAL A 27 11.90 1.19 -20.82
C VAL A 27 11.92 2.23 -19.70
N VAL A 28 11.89 3.51 -20.05
CA VAL A 28 11.87 4.60 -19.05
C VAL A 28 10.60 4.51 -18.19
N GLY A 29 9.45 4.26 -18.81
CA GLY A 29 8.17 4.09 -18.12
C GLY A 29 8.20 2.93 -17.11
N ALA A 30 8.78 1.79 -17.47
CA ALA A 30 8.84 0.61 -16.59
C ALA A 30 9.62 0.87 -15.30
N VAL A 31 10.76 1.58 -15.37
CA VAL A 31 11.59 1.89 -14.19
C VAL A 31 10.88 2.87 -13.25
N ILE A 32 10.21 3.88 -13.80
CA ILE A 32 9.46 4.86 -12.99
C ILE A 32 8.27 4.18 -12.30
N TYR A 33 7.55 3.33 -13.05
CA TYR A 33 6.33 2.70 -12.57
C TYR A 33 6.57 1.76 -11.38
N SER A 34 7.66 0.99 -11.40
CA SER A 34 8.01 0.10 -10.27
C SER A 34 8.28 0.88 -8.97
N GLY A 35 8.97 2.02 -9.06
CA GLY A 35 9.22 2.89 -7.91
C GLY A 35 7.95 3.56 -7.37
N ILE A 36 7.02 3.97 -8.24
CA ILE A 36 5.74 4.57 -7.83
C ILE A 36 4.87 3.53 -7.10
N GLN A 37 4.80 2.30 -7.62
CA GLN A 37 4.01 1.24 -6.96
C GLN A 37 4.49 0.96 -5.53
N GLY A 38 5.81 0.89 -5.31
CA GLY A 38 6.37 0.68 -3.97
C GLY A 38 5.98 1.81 -3.01
N ARG A 39 6.12 3.07 -3.44
CA ARG A 39 5.70 4.25 -2.64
C ARG A 39 4.20 4.27 -2.35
N ALA A 40 3.36 3.87 -3.32
CA ALA A 40 1.92 3.77 -3.12
C ALA A 40 1.55 2.71 -2.08
N ARG A 41 2.24 1.55 -2.10
CA ARG A 41 2.07 0.52 -1.07
C ARG A 41 2.55 1.00 0.30
N ASP A 42 3.68 1.70 0.37
CA ASP A 42 4.17 2.27 1.63
C ASP A 42 3.19 3.30 2.21
N SER A 43 2.64 4.19 1.39
CA SER A 43 1.59 5.12 1.82
C SER A 43 0.34 4.39 2.33
N LYS A 44 -0.05 3.29 1.68
CA LYS A 44 -1.15 2.44 2.14
C LYS A 44 -0.84 1.78 3.50
N ARG A 45 0.37 1.24 3.68
CA ARG A 45 0.83 0.67 4.96
C ARG A 45 0.80 1.71 6.08
N GLU A 46 1.30 2.91 5.84
CA GLU A 46 1.26 4.00 6.82
C GLU A 46 -0.19 4.37 7.19
N ALA A 47 -1.07 4.48 6.20
CA ALA A 47 -2.50 4.73 6.44
C ALA A 47 -3.15 3.62 7.27
N ASP A 48 -2.81 2.36 6.99
CA ASP A 48 -3.34 1.21 7.72
C ASP A 48 -2.86 1.15 9.17
N ILE A 49 -1.57 1.40 9.42
CA ILE A 49 -1.03 1.50 10.79
C ILE A 49 -1.68 2.65 11.56
N ASN A 50 -1.92 3.80 10.91
CA ASN A 50 -2.63 4.91 11.53
C ASN A 50 -4.09 4.57 11.85
N ALA A 51 -4.80 3.89 10.95
CA ALA A 51 -6.17 3.44 11.19
C ALA A 51 -6.25 2.45 12.37
N ILE A 52 -5.27 1.55 12.48
CA ILE A 52 -5.19 0.59 13.58
C ILE A 52 -4.93 1.29 14.92
N SER A 53 -4.00 2.26 14.94
CA SER A 53 -3.73 3.11 16.10
C SER A 53 -5.01 3.81 16.58
N GLN A 54 -5.75 4.43 15.65
CA GLN A 54 -7.01 5.11 15.95
C GLN A 54 -8.08 4.15 16.46
N ALA A 55 -8.19 2.95 15.86
CA ALA A 55 -9.14 1.93 16.31
C ALA A 55 -8.88 1.51 17.76
N TRP A 56 -7.62 1.32 18.14
CA TRP A 56 -7.25 1.01 19.52
C TRP A 56 -7.53 2.18 20.48
N GLU A 57 -7.21 3.40 20.09
CA GLU A 57 -7.51 4.58 20.91
C GLU A 57 -9.01 4.77 21.11
N ALA A 58 -9.80 4.61 20.05
CA ALA A 58 -11.26 4.73 20.09
C ALA A 58 -11.94 3.64 20.93
N ASN A 59 -11.37 2.44 20.97
CA ASN A 59 -11.93 1.29 21.69
C ASN A 59 -11.19 1.00 23.02
N SER A 60 -10.32 1.91 23.47
CA SER A 60 -9.64 1.79 24.77
C SER A 60 -10.61 2.00 25.93
N ALA A 61 -10.44 1.24 27.01
CA ALA A 61 -11.21 1.46 28.22
C ALA A 61 -10.77 2.77 28.89
N LYS A 62 -11.70 3.71 29.07
CA LYS A 62 -11.42 5.05 29.62
C LYS A 62 -10.99 5.03 31.09
N GLU A 63 -11.36 3.99 31.83
CA GLU A 63 -11.12 3.88 33.28
C GLU A 63 -9.93 2.96 33.65
N SER A 64 -9.40 2.22 32.69
CA SER A 64 -8.17 1.42 32.84
C SER A 64 -7.58 1.31 31.44
N PRO A 65 -6.32 1.70 31.18
CA PRO A 65 -5.76 1.83 29.83
C PRO A 65 -5.51 0.47 29.15
N ARG A 66 -6.55 -0.36 29.07
CA ARG A 66 -6.54 -1.66 28.43
C ARG A 66 -7.04 -1.48 27.01
N TYR A 67 -6.17 -1.82 26.08
CA TYR A 67 -6.46 -1.86 24.66
C TYR A 67 -7.00 -3.26 24.31
N PRO A 68 -8.20 -3.34 23.71
CA PRO A 68 -8.79 -4.62 23.35
C PRO A 68 -8.00 -5.28 22.23
N ILE A 69 -8.23 -6.59 22.08
CA ILE A 69 -7.80 -7.35 20.91
C ILE A 69 -8.34 -6.67 19.65
N LEU A 70 -7.49 -6.41 18.67
CA LEU A 70 -7.94 -5.91 17.37
C LEU A 70 -8.98 -6.85 16.77
N ALA A 71 -10.19 -6.35 16.62
CA ALA A 71 -11.29 -7.07 16.02
C ALA A 71 -11.62 -6.48 14.65
N GLY A 72 -12.03 -7.33 13.71
CA GLY A 72 -12.50 -6.88 12.39
C GLY A 72 -13.70 -5.94 12.48
N SER A 73 -14.48 -6.00 13.55
CA SER A 73 -15.59 -5.07 13.84
C SER A 73 -15.15 -3.63 14.09
N PHE A 74 -13.86 -3.38 14.35
CA PHE A 74 -13.35 -2.02 14.51
C PHE A 74 -13.19 -1.29 13.17
N PHE A 75 -13.33 -2.01 12.05
CA PHE A 75 -13.11 -1.50 10.71
C PHE A 75 -14.28 -1.84 9.79
N SER A 76 -14.64 -0.90 8.93
CA SER A 76 -15.73 -1.09 7.95
C SER A 76 -15.48 -2.24 6.98
N ASN A 77 -14.21 -2.56 6.69
CA ASN A 77 -13.80 -3.56 5.69
C ASN A 77 -12.96 -4.69 6.31
N GLY A 78 -13.09 -4.94 7.61
CA GLY A 78 -12.25 -5.88 8.34
C GLY A 78 -10.85 -5.32 8.63
N ILE A 79 -10.02 -6.11 9.31
CA ILE A 79 -8.69 -5.69 9.75
C ILE A 79 -7.84 -5.37 8.51
N PRO A 80 -7.20 -4.19 8.45
CA PRO A 80 -6.31 -3.86 7.34
C PRO A 80 -5.25 -4.93 7.14
N MET A 81 -4.99 -5.28 5.88
CA MET A 81 -4.02 -6.30 5.49
C MET A 81 -3.01 -5.70 4.53
N ASP A 82 -1.74 -6.11 4.67
CA ASP A 82 -0.66 -5.62 3.81
C ASP A 82 -0.96 -5.90 2.32
N PRO A 83 -0.73 -4.93 1.40
CA PRO A 83 -1.04 -5.09 -0.02
C PRO A 83 -0.34 -6.25 -0.72
N LEU A 84 0.83 -6.67 -0.23
CA LEU A 84 1.59 -7.79 -0.79
C LEU A 84 1.31 -9.10 -0.04
N ASN A 85 0.80 -9.03 1.19
CA ASN A 85 0.43 -10.15 2.06
C ASN A 85 1.40 -11.35 2.00
N THR A 86 2.70 -11.07 1.87
CA THR A 86 3.77 -12.04 1.70
C THR A 86 4.81 -11.84 2.79
N GLY A 87 4.86 -12.80 3.72
CA GLY A 87 5.95 -12.98 4.68
C GLY A 87 6.43 -11.72 5.43
N ILE A 88 7.56 -11.16 4.98
CA ILE A 88 8.37 -10.15 5.69
C ILE A 88 7.65 -8.79 5.82
N TYR A 89 6.63 -8.52 5.00
CA TYR A 89 5.82 -7.29 5.03
C TYR A 89 4.51 -7.42 5.83
N VAL A 90 4.48 -8.31 6.81
CA VAL A 90 3.30 -8.50 7.66
C VAL A 90 3.26 -7.43 8.76
N TYR A 91 2.07 -6.85 8.97
CA TYR A 91 1.86 -5.95 10.11
C TYR A 91 2.13 -6.69 11.42
N SER A 92 2.97 -6.08 12.26
CA SER A 92 3.31 -6.61 13.57
C SER A 92 2.61 -5.80 14.66
N PHE A 93 2.05 -6.51 15.63
CA PHE A 93 1.28 -5.93 16.72
C PHE A 93 1.83 -6.44 18.05
N THR A 94 2.19 -5.54 18.97
CA THR A 94 2.64 -5.87 20.33
C THR A 94 1.73 -5.19 21.34
N GLY A 95 1.07 -5.97 22.20
CA GLY A 95 0.06 -5.47 23.16
C GLY A 95 -1.29 -5.16 22.48
N GLY A 96 -2.39 -5.64 23.08
CA GLY A 96 -3.73 -5.57 22.47
C GLY A 96 -3.87 -6.31 21.12
N ALA A 97 -3.00 -7.28 20.83
CA ALA A 97 -2.81 -7.80 19.47
C ALA A 97 -3.96 -8.71 19.01
N ALA A 98 -4.28 -8.65 17.70
CA ALA A 98 -5.20 -9.52 16.95
C ALA A 98 -4.97 -11.04 17.13
N ASN A 99 -3.83 -11.44 17.71
CA ASN A 99 -3.38 -12.82 17.87
C ASN A 99 -3.03 -13.20 19.33
N THR A 100 -3.32 -12.34 20.31
CA THR A 100 -3.21 -12.67 21.73
C THR A 100 -4.58 -12.60 22.36
N THR A 101 -4.99 -13.63 23.09
CA THR A 101 -6.31 -13.75 23.72
C THR A 101 -6.57 -12.76 24.88
N THR A 102 -5.70 -11.75 25.07
CA THR A 102 -5.74 -10.89 26.25
C THR A 102 -5.52 -9.42 25.85
N ALA A 103 -6.40 -8.54 26.35
CA ALA A 103 -6.22 -7.09 26.28
C ALA A 103 -4.91 -6.68 26.98
N GLY A 104 -4.19 -5.71 26.40
CA GLY A 104 -2.90 -5.24 26.92
C GLY A 104 -2.99 -3.81 27.44
N ASP A 105 -2.13 -3.45 28.39
CA ASP A 105 -2.05 -2.07 28.92
C ASP A 105 -1.33 -1.11 27.94
N THR A 106 -0.70 -1.68 26.92
CA THR A 106 0.02 -0.97 25.88
C THR A 106 -0.28 -1.57 24.51
N TYR A 107 -0.04 -0.80 23.46
CA TYR A 107 -0.13 -1.26 22.09
C TYR A 107 0.98 -0.66 21.23
N ARG A 108 1.40 -1.42 20.21
CA ARG A 108 2.33 -0.99 19.17
C ARG A 108 2.01 -1.73 17.87
N ALA A 109 1.61 -1.00 16.84
CA ALA A 109 1.43 -1.49 15.48
C ALA A 109 2.58 -1.02 14.60
N CYS A 110 3.19 -1.93 13.84
CA CYS A 110 4.29 -1.62 12.93
C CYS A 110 4.10 -2.27 11.57
N ALA A 111 4.52 -1.57 10.52
CA ALA A 111 4.67 -2.08 9.16
C ALA A 111 6.12 -1.90 8.70
N THR A 112 6.67 -2.92 8.03
CA THR A 112 7.93 -2.77 7.30
C THR A 112 7.63 -2.16 5.93
N LEU A 113 8.27 -1.04 5.63
CA LEU A 113 8.16 -0.31 4.36
C LEU A 113 9.18 -0.84 3.35
N GLU A 114 8.85 -0.76 2.07
CA GLU A 114 9.74 -1.17 0.98
C GLU A 114 10.90 -0.20 0.79
N VAL A 115 10.69 1.09 1.05
CA VAL A 115 11.67 2.15 0.81
C VAL A 115 12.14 2.84 2.11
N GLY A 116 11.60 2.47 3.28
CA GLY A 116 11.66 3.32 4.48
C GLY A 116 11.92 2.64 5.82
N GLY A 117 12.35 1.38 5.87
CA GLY A 117 12.59 0.69 7.14
C GLY A 117 11.28 0.26 7.81
N THR A 118 11.09 0.53 9.11
CA THR A 118 9.85 0.15 9.83
C THR A 118 9.12 1.39 10.32
N TYR A 119 7.83 1.49 9.99
CA TYR A 119 6.93 2.52 10.47
C TYR A 119 6.07 1.98 11.61
N CYS A 120 6.09 2.64 12.77
CA CYS A 120 5.39 2.19 13.97
C CYS A 120 4.51 3.28 14.57
N ARG A 121 3.39 2.86 15.17
CA ARG A 121 2.54 3.67 16.05
C ARG A 121 2.25 2.89 17.32
N GLY A 122 2.16 3.58 18.45
CA GLY A 122 1.94 2.93 19.74
C GLY A 122 2.07 3.91 20.90
N ASN A 123 1.60 3.49 22.06
CA ASN A 123 1.72 4.24 23.31
C ASN A 123 3.00 3.88 24.11
N GLN A 124 3.83 2.97 23.58
CA GLN A 124 5.19 2.70 24.03
C GLN A 124 6.12 3.01 22.84
N GLN A 125 6.90 4.08 22.95
CA GLN A 125 7.96 4.42 21.99
C GLN A 125 9.11 3.42 22.11
#